data_AF-A0A920I456-F1
#
_entry.id   AF-A0A920I456-F1
#
_cell.length_a   1.000
_cell.length_b   1.000
_cell.length_c   1.000
_cell.angle_alpha   90.00
_cell.angle_beta   90.00
_cell.angle_gamma   90.00
#
_symmetry.space_group_name_H-M   'P 1'
#
loop_
_entity.id
_entity.type
_entity.pdbx_description
1 polymer ?
#
loop_
_entity_poly.entity_id
_entity_poly.type
_entity_poly.pdbx_seq_one_letter_code
_entity_poly.pdbx_strand_id
1 'polypeptide(L)'
;MRYDDAAPEAGQGRGASWNQDRILYPASVVKLFYAVAVEQWLQRDLIPESDELRRAMRDMIADSSNDATGLVVDLLTGTTSGPALHGERWELWTQQRRLINGWLQSLAWPELEAVNCCQKTWGDGPYGREKMFYGADNGNRNGLSTVATARMLEAVMTGAVVSPPACRRLQGLLRRSLDQKQRRADPENQVDGFLGEGLPEDACCGARPAG
;
A
#
# COMPACT_ATOMS: atom_id res chain seq x y z
N MET A 1 -18.14 -0.73 2.35
CA MET A 1 -18.43 -0.57 3.78
C MET A 1 -19.57 0.43 3.91
N ARG A 2 -20.63 0.07 4.63
CA ARG A 2 -21.67 1.00 5.08
C ARG A 2 -21.61 1.06 6.60
N TYR A 3 -21.79 2.25 7.15
CA TYR A 3 -21.86 2.49 8.58
C TYR A 3 -23.24 3.03 8.90
N ASP A 4 -23.79 2.63 10.04
CA ASP A 4 -25.07 3.14 10.54
C ASP A 4 -24.88 4.48 11.29
N ASP A 5 -23.65 4.76 11.76
CA ASP A 5 -23.28 5.96 12.53
C ASP A 5 -22.51 7.00 11.72
N ALA A 6 -22.68 8.28 12.08
CA ALA A 6 -21.99 9.42 11.46
C ALA A 6 -20.49 9.53 11.83
N ALA A 7 -20.06 8.83 12.88
CA ALA A 7 -18.66 8.75 13.33
C ALA A 7 -18.27 7.28 13.54
N PRO A 8 -18.02 6.54 12.45
CA PRO A 8 -17.84 5.09 12.53
C PRO A 8 -16.52 4.69 13.16
N GLU A 9 -16.55 3.64 13.99
CA GLU A 9 -15.35 2.96 14.47
C GLU A 9 -14.90 1.86 13.49
N ALA A 10 -13.59 1.59 13.43
CA ALA A 10 -13.06 0.54 12.58
C ALA A 10 -13.60 -0.84 12.98
N GLY A 11 -14.17 -1.57 12.01
CA GLY A 11 -14.73 -2.91 12.20
C GLY A 11 -16.25 -2.92 12.37
N GLN A 12 -16.89 -1.76 12.46
CA GLN A 12 -18.36 -1.66 12.50
C GLN A 12 -19.00 -1.64 11.11
N GLY A 13 -18.20 -1.53 10.05
CA GLY A 13 -18.68 -1.45 8.68
C GLY A 13 -19.28 -2.76 8.19
N ARG A 14 -20.45 -2.68 7.53
CA ARG A 14 -21.04 -3.83 6.82
C ARG A 14 -20.61 -3.83 5.36
N GLY A 15 -20.27 -5.01 4.84
CA GLY A 15 -19.82 -5.21 3.47
C GLY A 15 -20.36 -6.49 2.86
N ALA A 16 -20.02 -6.72 1.59
CA ALA A 16 -20.25 -7.98 0.89
C ALA A 16 -18.92 -8.41 0.27
N SER A 17 -18.70 -9.71 0.17
CA SER A 17 -17.44 -10.26 -0.30
C SER A 17 -17.63 -11.58 -1.03
N TRP A 18 -16.72 -11.90 -1.93
CA TRP A 18 -16.63 -13.20 -2.60
C TRP A 18 -15.18 -13.68 -2.56
N ASN A 19 -14.94 -14.89 -2.03
CA ASN A 19 -13.59 -15.45 -1.82
C ASN A 19 -12.64 -14.48 -1.11
N GLN A 20 -13.12 -13.88 -0.01
CA GLN A 20 -12.48 -12.71 0.59
C GLN A 20 -11.05 -12.96 1.08
N ASP A 21 -10.79 -14.19 1.53
CA ASP A 21 -9.53 -14.65 2.12
C ASP A 21 -8.51 -15.13 1.08
N ARG A 22 -8.90 -15.24 -0.20
CA ARG A 22 -8.00 -15.71 -1.26
C ARG A 22 -6.86 -14.72 -1.44
N ILE A 23 -5.62 -15.21 -1.30
CA ILE A 23 -4.42 -14.42 -1.57
C ILE A 23 -4.22 -14.28 -3.08
N LEU A 24 -4.09 -13.03 -3.51
CA LEU A 24 -3.91 -12.63 -4.90
C LEU A 24 -2.65 -11.76 -5.01
N TYR A 25 -2.04 -11.74 -6.19
CA TYR A 25 -1.04 -10.73 -6.50
C TYR A 25 -1.74 -9.36 -6.58
N PRO A 26 -1.39 -8.40 -5.71
CA PRO A 26 -2.19 -7.18 -5.55
C PRO A 26 -1.84 -6.07 -6.54
N ALA A 27 -0.81 -6.27 -7.39
CA ALA A 27 -0.20 -5.21 -8.17
C ALA A 27 -0.01 -3.94 -7.32
N SER A 28 -0.50 -2.78 -7.77
CA SER A 28 -0.32 -1.50 -7.10
C SER A 28 -1.13 -1.31 -5.80
N VAL A 29 -2.05 -2.21 -5.46
CA VAL A 29 -2.85 -2.13 -4.21
C VAL A 29 -1.98 -2.27 -2.95
N VAL A 30 -0.84 -2.97 -3.04
CA VAL A 30 0.13 -3.11 -1.94
C VAL A 30 0.68 -1.77 -1.44
N LYS A 31 0.76 -0.75 -2.30
CA LYS A 31 1.31 0.58 -1.97
C LYS A 31 0.58 1.27 -0.81
N LEU A 32 -0.62 0.80 -0.44
CA LEU A 32 -1.40 1.32 0.69
C LEU A 32 -0.73 0.91 1.98
N PHE A 33 -0.36 -0.35 2.07
CA PHE A 33 0.34 -0.92 3.21
C PHE A 33 1.70 -0.24 3.39
N TYR A 34 2.40 0.07 2.30
CA TYR A 34 3.64 0.85 2.35
C TYR A 34 3.43 2.29 2.81
N ALA A 35 2.40 2.98 2.31
CA ALA A 35 2.08 4.33 2.78
C ALA A 35 1.71 4.37 4.26
N VAL A 36 0.94 3.39 4.75
CA VAL A 36 0.64 3.29 6.19
C VAL A 36 1.91 2.99 6.99
N ALA A 37 2.79 2.11 6.50
CA ALA A 37 4.07 1.82 7.14
C ALA A 37 4.97 3.07 7.22
N VAL A 38 5.02 3.90 6.18
CA VAL A 38 5.78 5.18 6.21
C VAL A 38 5.28 6.07 7.33
N GLU A 39 3.97 6.28 7.42
CA GLU A 39 3.40 7.11 8.48
C GLU A 39 3.63 6.53 9.88
N GLN A 40 3.61 5.22 10.02
CA GLN A 40 3.96 4.54 11.28
C GLN A 40 5.44 4.72 11.64
N TRP A 41 6.36 4.62 10.66
CA TRP A 41 7.79 4.75 10.92
C TRP A 41 8.15 6.18 11.27
N LEU A 42 7.55 7.16 10.60
CA LEU A 42 7.68 8.58 10.92
C LEU A 42 7.19 8.89 12.34
N GLN A 43 6.03 8.35 12.74
CA GLN A 43 5.51 8.54 14.10
C GLN A 43 6.41 7.98 15.19
N ARG A 44 7.14 6.92 14.88
CA ARG A 44 8.07 6.26 15.80
C ARG A 44 9.51 6.76 15.66
N ASP A 45 9.75 7.77 14.83
CA ASP A 45 11.08 8.31 14.54
C ASP A 45 12.07 7.24 14.04
N LEU A 46 11.57 6.27 13.27
CA LEU A 46 12.37 5.18 12.69
C LEU A 46 13.00 5.56 11.34
N ILE A 47 12.43 6.55 10.66
CA ILE A 47 12.96 7.15 9.43
C ILE A 47 12.79 8.66 9.51
N PRO A 48 13.70 9.44 8.90
CA PRO A 48 13.56 10.89 8.86
C PRO A 48 12.48 11.31 7.87
N GLU A 49 11.74 12.35 8.23
CA GLU A 49 10.90 13.07 7.28
C GLU A 49 11.77 13.88 6.31
N SER A 50 11.43 13.86 5.02
CA SER A 50 12.07 14.70 4.01
C SER A 50 11.10 15.06 2.89
N ASP A 51 11.37 16.15 2.19
CA ASP A 51 10.60 16.55 1.01
C ASP A 51 10.57 15.45 -0.05
N GLU A 52 11.68 14.71 -0.20
CA GLU A 52 11.79 13.60 -1.14
C GLU A 52 10.93 12.41 -0.74
N LEU A 53 10.87 12.06 0.55
CA LEU A 53 9.95 11.02 1.03
C LEU A 53 8.48 11.44 0.81
N ARG A 54 8.15 12.71 1.04
CA ARG A 54 6.80 13.25 0.80
C ARG A 54 6.45 13.25 -0.68
N ARG A 55 7.41 13.54 -1.56
CA ARG A 55 7.25 13.42 -3.02
C ARG A 55 7.05 11.97 -3.43
N ALA A 56 7.91 11.06 -2.99
CA ALA A 56 7.79 9.64 -3.29
C ALA A 56 6.46 9.04 -2.81
N MET A 57 5.97 9.42 -1.64
CA MET A 57 4.65 9.01 -1.14
C MET A 57 3.51 9.46 -2.04
N ARG A 58 3.58 10.69 -2.57
CA ARG A 58 2.59 11.20 -3.53
C ARG A 58 2.67 10.44 -4.85
N ASP A 59 3.84 10.36 -5.46
CA ASP A 59 4.02 9.72 -6.76
C ASP A 59 3.68 8.21 -6.68
N MET A 60 3.99 7.55 -5.56
CA MET A 60 3.62 6.15 -5.30
C MET A 60 2.10 5.95 -5.21
N ILE A 61 1.36 6.88 -4.61
CA ILE A 61 -0.07 6.70 -4.35
C ILE A 61 -0.93 7.29 -5.46
N ALA A 62 -0.63 8.50 -5.93
CA ALA A 62 -1.36 9.21 -6.96
C ALA A 62 -1.11 8.59 -8.34
N ASP A 63 0.16 8.49 -8.73
CA ASP A 63 0.58 8.10 -10.08
C ASP A 63 0.98 6.62 -10.16
N SER A 64 0.87 5.91 -9.04
CA SER A 64 1.27 4.51 -8.95
C SER A 64 2.73 4.26 -9.35
N SER A 65 3.64 5.20 -9.09
CA SER A 65 5.05 5.08 -9.52
C SER A 65 5.76 3.90 -8.86
N ASN A 66 6.34 3.02 -9.69
CA ASN A 66 7.15 1.89 -9.23
C ASN A 66 8.51 2.34 -8.69
N ASP A 67 9.11 3.39 -9.26
CA ASP A 67 10.38 3.95 -8.79
C ASP A 67 10.23 4.57 -7.40
N ALA A 68 9.17 5.34 -7.19
CA ALA A 68 8.84 5.91 -5.89
C ALA A 68 8.57 4.81 -4.85
N THR A 69 7.86 3.75 -5.26
CA THR A 69 7.64 2.57 -4.41
C THR A 69 8.96 1.89 -4.05
N GLY A 70 9.89 1.79 -5.00
CA GLY A 70 11.21 1.22 -4.77
C GLY A 70 12.00 1.96 -3.70
N LEU A 71 12.02 3.30 -3.76
CA LEU A 71 12.66 4.14 -2.73
C LEU A 71 11.99 3.95 -1.36
N VAL A 72 10.66 3.99 -1.31
CA VAL A 72 9.89 3.85 -0.06
C VAL A 72 10.19 2.52 0.63
N VAL A 73 10.17 1.41 -0.13
CA VAL A 73 10.44 0.08 0.45
C VAL A 73 11.90 -0.02 0.92
N ASP A 74 12.86 0.56 0.21
CA ASP A 74 14.26 0.61 0.64
C ASP A 74 14.42 1.39 1.95
N LEU A 75 13.77 2.54 2.09
CA LEU A 75 13.79 3.33 3.33
C LEU A 75 13.15 2.59 4.50
N LEU A 76 11.97 1.99 4.31
CA LEU A 76 11.24 1.26 5.35
C LEU A 76 12.01 0.05 5.88
N THR A 77 12.78 -0.60 4.99
CA THR A 77 13.46 -1.86 5.30
C THR A 77 14.96 -1.69 5.58
N GLY A 78 15.55 -0.53 5.27
CA GLY A 78 16.99 -0.33 5.36
C GLY A 78 17.76 -1.26 4.40
N THR A 79 17.18 -1.58 3.25
CA THR A 79 17.81 -2.45 2.24
C THR A 79 17.82 -1.78 0.87
N THR A 80 18.60 -2.32 -0.06
CA THR A 80 18.62 -1.85 -1.46
C THR A 80 18.61 -3.01 -2.42
N SER A 81 18.20 -2.75 -3.66
CA SER A 81 18.41 -3.67 -4.79
C SER A 81 19.89 -3.76 -5.16
N GLY A 82 20.25 -4.72 -6.01
CA GLY A 82 21.62 -4.88 -6.51
C GLY A 82 21.97 -6.32 -6.88
N PRO A 83 23.26 -6.61 -7.15
CA PRO A 83 23.74 -7.96 -7.43
C PRO A 83 23.41 -8.95 -6.31
N ALA A 84 23.46 -10.25 -6.65
CA ALA A 84 23.27 -11.35 -5.72
C ALA A 84 24.08 -11.18 -4.42
N LEU A 85 23.49 -11.60 -3.31
CA LEU A 85 24.14 -11.68 -2.00
C LEU A 85 24.23 -13.14 -1.57
N HIS A 86 25.19 -13.44 -0.70
CA HIS A 86 25.43 -14.78 -0.17
C HIS A 86 25.79 -14.75 1.32
N GLY A 87 25.61 -15.87 2.01
CA GLY A 87 25.92 -16.04 3.43
C GLY A 87 25.17 -15.04 4.32
N GLU A 88 25.85 -14.56 5.36
CA GLU A 88 25.28 -13.64 6.36
C GLU A 88 24.65 -12.37 5.74
N ARG A 89 25.26 -11.80 4.69
CA ARG A 89 24.72 -10.61 4.02
C ARG A 89 23.36 -10.88 3.40
N TRP A 90 23.14 -12.09 2.87
CA TRP A 90 21.86 -12.49 2.30
C TRP A 90 20.80 -12.69 3.38
N GLU A 91 21.17 -13.30 4.50
CA GLU A 91 20.29 -13.56 5.63
C GLU A 91 19.81 -12.25 6.27
N LEU A 92 20.73 -11.32 6.55
CA LEU A 92 20.42 -9.99 7.08
C LEU A 92 19.53 -9.19 6.13
N TRP A 93 19.88 -9.15 4.84
CA TRP A 93 19.06 -8.45 3.84
C TRP A 93 17.64 -9.04 3.78
N THR A 94 17.51 -10.36 3.82
CA THR A 94 16.23 -11.08 3.79
C THR A 94 15.38 -10.80 5.02
N GLN A 95 15.99 -10.76 6.21
CA GLN A 95 15.30 -10.39 7.45
C GLN A 95 14.79 -8.95 7.38
N GLN A 96 15.66 -8.02 6.98
CA GLN A 96 15.32 -6.60 6.86
C GLN A 96 14.21 -6.35 5.84
N ARG A 97 14.23 -7.05 4.69
CA ARG A 97 13.20 -6.92 3.65
C ARG A 97 11.81 -7.36 4.13
N ARG A 98 11.70 -8.15 5.22
CA ARG A 98 10.43 -8.57 5.83
C ARG A 98 9.95 -7.69 6.99
N LEU A 99 10.61 -6.58 7.30
CA LEU A 99 10.23 -5.71 8.42
C LEU A 99 8.77 -5.25 8.37
N ILE A 100 8.27 -4.94 7.18
CA ILE A 100 6.88 -4.52 6.98
C ILE A 100 5.90 -5.65 7.35
N ASN A 101 6.19 -6.89 6.95
CA ASN A 101 5.37 -8.06 7.32
C ASN A 101 5.35 -8.28 8.83
N GLY A 102 6.52 -8.18 9.49
CA GLY A 102 6.61 -8.34 10.94
C GLY A 102 5.77 -7.29 11.68
N TRP A 103 5.76 -6.05 11.19
CA TRP A 103 4.88 -5.02 11.73
C TRP A 103 3.40 -5.28 11.47
N LEU A 104 3.01 -5.67 10.25
CA LEU A 104 1.61 -6.01 9.94
C LEU A 104 1.10 -7.14 10.85
N GLN A 105 1.94 -8.15 11.11
CA GLN A 105 1.63 -9.21 12.07
C GLN A 105 1.47 -8.69 13.50
N SER A 106 2.28 -7.70 13.91
CA SER A 106 2.17 -7.09 15.24
C SER A 106 0.87 -6.33 15.50
N LEU A 107 0.11 -5.98 14.44
CA LEU A 107 -1.24 -5.41 14.57
C LEU A 107 -2.26 -6.43 15.09
N ALA A 108 -1.95 -7.72 15.03
CA ALA A 108 -2.79 -8.83 15.49
C ALA A 108 -4.21 -8.84 14.87
N TRP A 109 -4.32 -8.40 13.61
CA TRP A 109 -5.58 -8.46 12.85
C TRP A 109 -5.62 -9.78 12.07
N PRO A 110 -6.66 -10.64 12.27
CA PRO A 110 -6.78 -11.91 11.55
C PRO A 110 -6.74 -11.75 10.03
N GLU A 111 -7.29 -10.66 9.50
CA GLU A 111 -7.31 -10.37 8.06
C GLU A 111 -5.89 -10.20 7.47
N LEU A 112 -4.90 -9.88 8.31
CA LEU A 112 -3.52 -9.63 7.90
C LEU A 112 -2.62 -10.85 8.03
N GLU A 113 -3.09 -11.98 8.57
CA GLU A 113 -2.23 -13.13 8.89
C GLU A 113 -1.49 -13.69 7.66
N ALA A 114 -2.20 -13.77 6.53
CA ALA A 114 -1.68 -14.36 5.30
C ALA A 114 -1.08 -13.34 4.30
N VAL A 115 -0.98 -12.06 4.66
CA VAL A 115 -0.46 -11.04 3.74
C VAL A 115 1.05 -11.12 3.56
N ASN A 116 1.50 -10.79 2.36
CA ASN A 116 2.92 -10.61 2.07
C ASN A 116 3.15 -9.24 1.42
N CYS A 117 3.92 -8.40 2.08
CA CYS A 117 4.27 -7.03 1.69
C CYS A 117 5.79 -6.83 1.79
N CYS A 118 6.58 -7.67 1.14
CA CYS A 118 8.05 -7.61 1.21
C CYS A 118 8.75 -7.35 -0.13
N GLN A 119 8.01 -7.07 -1.21
CA GLN A 119 8.59 -6.82 -2.54
C GLN A 119 8.35 -5.39 -3.00
N LYS A 120 9.30 -4.83 -3.75
CA LYS A 120 9.01 -3.64 -4.57
C LYS A 120 8.00 -3.97 -5.66
N THR A 121 7.39 -2.94 -6.24
CA THR A 121 6.63 -3.06 -7.48
C THR A 121 7.53 -2.77 -8.68
N TRP A 122 7.30 -3.45 -9.80
CA TRP A 122 8.19 -3.44 -10.95
C TRP A 122 7.41 -3.22 -12.24
N GLY A 123 8.04 -2.57 -13.23
CA GLY A 123 7.55 -2.56 -14.61
C GLY A 123 7.82 -3.90 -15.28
N ASP A 124 9.11 -4.23 -15.46
CA ASP A 124 9.53 -5.46 -16.16
C ASP A 124 9.73 -6.66 -15.22
N GLY A 125 9.93 -6.39 -13.93
CA GLY A 125 10.18 -7.40 -12.90
C GLY A 125 11.45 -7.13 -12.07
N PRO A 126 11.70 -7.95 -11.04
CA PRO A 126 12.87 -7.81 -10.19
C PRO A 126 14.14 -8.34 -10.87
N TYR A 127 15.29 -7.75 -10.51
CA TYR A 127 16.62 -8.19 -10.96
C TYR A 127 17.58 -8.43 -9.78
N GLY A 128 18.61 -9.24 -10.00
CA GLY A 128 19.65 -9.52 -9.00
C GLY A 128 19.10 -10.13 -7.72
N ARG A 129 19.50 -9.58 -6.56
CA ARG A 129 19.05 -10.09 -5.25
C ARG A 129 17.54 -9.99 -5.04
N GLU A 130 16.87 -9.05 -5.71
CA GLU A 130 15.42 -8.94 -5.68
C GLU A 130 14.81 -10.17 -6.35
N LYS A 131 15.31 -10.61 -7.50
CA LYS A 131 14.80 -11.81 -8.19
C LYS A 131 15.09 -13.07 -7.38
N MET A 132 16.26 -13.15 -6.75
CA MET A 132 16.58 -14.24 -5.82
C MET A 132 15.58 -14.30 -4.68
N PHE A 133 15.22 -13.13 -4.11
CA PHE A 133 14.27 -13.05 -2.99
C PHE A 133 12.83 -13.32 -3.42
N TYR A 134 12.47 -12.87 -4.62
CA TYR A 134 11.15 -13.09 -5.23
C TYR A 134 10.87 -14.58 -5.47
N GLY A 135 11.93 -15.37 -5.69
CA GLY A 135 11.87 -16.80 -5.98
C GLY A 135 11.82 -17.09 -7.48
N ALA A 136 12.32 -18.26 -7.87
CA ALA A 136 12.29 -18.70 -9.27
C ALA A 136 10.86 -18.82 -9.81
N ASP A 137 9.96 -19.34 -8.96
CA ASP A 137 8.53 -19.52 -9.17
C ASP A 137 7.68 -18.31 -8.75
N ASN A 138 8.32 -17.21 -8.34
CA ASN A 138 7.66 -16.04 -7.77
C ASN A 138 6.89 -16.32 -6.47
N GLY A 139 7.24 -17.39 -5.73
CA GLY A 139 6.55 -17.81 -4.52
C GLY A 139 6.54 -16.78 -3.39
N ASN A 140 7.50 -15.83 -3.39
CA ASN A 140 7.61 -14.77 -2.38
C ASN A 140 7.12 -13.40 -2.89
N ARG A 141 6.32 -13.36 -3.96
CA ARG A 141 5.67 -12.13 -4.46
C ARG A 141 4.78 -11.48 -3.38
N ASN A 142 4.52 -10.19 -3.55
CA ASN A 142 3.48 -9.52 -2.75
C ASN A 142 2.14 -10.25 -2.90
N GLY A 143 1.39 -10.36 -1.80
CA GLY A 143 0.14 -11.10 -1.71
C GLY A 143 -0.82 -10.42 -0.76
N LEU A 144 -2.01 -10.07 -1.24
CA LEU A 144 -3.09 -9.53 -0.41
C LEU A 144 -4.39 -10.29 -0.68
N SER A 145 -5.22 -10.37 0.35
CA SER A 145 -6.62 -10.75 0.23
C SER A 145 -7.49 -9.48 0.09
N THR A 146 -8.73 -9.65 -0.37
CA THR A 146 -9.66 -8.51 -0.46
C THR A 146 -10.09 -8.03 0.92
N VAL A 147 -10.23 -8.94 1.88
CA VAL A 147 -10.55 -8.60 3.27
C VAL A 147 -9.41 -7.83 3.95
N ALA A 148 -8.15 -8.20 3.73
CA ALA A 148 -6.98 -7.46 4.24
C ALA A 148 -6.95 -6.03 3.69
N THR A 149 -7.21 -5.89 2.39
CA THR A 149 -7.22 -4.60 1.70
C THR A 149 -8.35 -3.72 2.23
N ALA A 150 -9.56 -4.27 2.37
CA ALA A 150 -10.71 -3.57 2.91
C ALA A 150 -10.48 -3.14 4.36
N ARG A 151 -9.90 -4.02 5.19
CA ARG A 151 -9.56 -3.73 6.58
C ARG A 151 -8.55 -2.59 6.71
N MET A 152 -7.48 -2.62 5.93
CA MET A 152 -6.47 -1.55 5.92
C MET A 152 -7.06 -0.22 5.44
N LEU A 153 -7.86 -0.25 4.37
CA LEU A 153 -8.52 0.96 3.85
C LEU A 153 -9.50 1.55 4.86
N GLU A 154 -10.34 0.73 5.48
CA GLU A 154 -11.23 1.16 6.57
C GLU A 154 -10.43 1.83 7.68
N ALA A 155 -9.37 1.18 8.17
CA ALA A 155 -8.61 1.70 9.30
C ALA A 155 -7.93 3.04 8.99
N VAL A 156 -7.55 3.28 7.73
CA VAL A 156 -7.10 4.62 7.28
C VAL A 156 -8.25 5.62 7.29
N MET A 157 -9.44 5.25 6.79
CA MET A 157 -10.58 6.15 6.69
C MET A 157 -11.18 6.52 8.05
N THR A 158 -11.15 5.61 9.01
CA THR A 158 -11.67 5.83 10.39
C THR A 158 -10.61 6.35 11.36
N GLY A 159 -9.33 6.41 10.96
CA GLY A 159 -8.26 6.91 11.85
C GLY A 159 -7.74 5.87 12.85
N ALA A 160 -7.95 4.58 12.61
CA ALA A 160 -7.71 3.50 13.57
C ALA A 160 -6.36 2.76 13.42
N VAL A 161 -5.55 3.07 12.40
CA VAL A 161 -4.28 2.34 12.15
C VAL A 161 -3.02 3.10 12.56
N VAL A 162 -3.02 4.43 12.44
CA VAL A 162 -1.93 5.32 12.83
C VAL A 162 -2.53 6.61 13.38
N SER A 163 -1.70 7.55 13.88
CA SER A 163 -2.22 8.80 14.46
C SER A 163 -3.23 9.53 13.55
N PRO A 164 -4.24 10.23 14.10
CA PRO A 164 -5.25 10.93 13.30
C PRO A 164 -4.67 11.92 12.26
N PRO A 165 -3.63 12.71 12.55
CA PRO A 165 -2.98 13.56 11.53
C PRO A 165 -2.38 12.77 10.37
N ALA A 166 -1.82 11.59 10.62
CA ALA A 166 -1.27 10.74 9.58
C ALA A 166 -2.36 10.08 8.74
N CYS A 167 -3.44 9.59 9.35
CA CYS A 167 -4.59 9.08 8.60
C CYS A 167 -5.16 10.17 7.68
N ARG A 168 -5.25 11.43 8.13
CA ARG A 168 -5.67 12.54 7.27
C ARG A 168 -4.72 12.78 6.08
N ARG A 169 -3.40 12.66 6.28
CA ARG A 169 -2.43 12.72 5.16
C ARG A 169 -2.66 11.58 4.17
N LEU A 170 -2.83 10.36 4.65
CA LEU A 170 -3.11 9.18 3.81
C LEU A 170 -4.43 9.34 3.04
N GLN A 171 -5.48 9.82 3.68
CA GLN A 171 -6.76 10.14 3.04
C GLN A 171 -6.58 11.20 1.94
N GLY A 172 -5.78 12.24 2.21
CA GLY A 172 -5.42 13.25 1.22
C GLY A 172 -4.72 12.67 -0.01
N LEU A 173 -3.78 11.73 0.18
CA LEU A 173 -3.11 11.03 -0.91
C LEU A 173 -4.05 10.10 -1.71
N LEU A 174 -5.02 9.48 -1.04
CA LEU A 174 -5.97 8.55 -1.67
C LEU A 174 -7.10 9.27 -2.42
N ARG A 175 -7.37 10.53 -2.11
CA ARG A 175 -8.45 11.30 -2.74
C ARG A 175 -8.23 11.41 -4.24
N ARG A 176 -9.29 11.19 -5.00
CA ARG A 176 -9.35 11.40 -6.44
C ARG A 176 -10.39 12.44 -6.77
N SER A 177 -10.07 13.30 -7.74
CA SER A 177 -11.04 14.28 -8.23
C SER A 177 -12.01 13.62 -9.19
N LEU A 178 -13.31 13.85 -8.98
CA LEU A 178 -14.36 13.44 -9.92
C LEU A 178 -14.69 14.54 -10.94
N ASP A 179 -14.12 15.74 -10.76
CA ASP A 179 -14.32 16.88 -11.67
C ASP A 179 -13.87 16.51 -13.08
N GLN A 180 -14.77 16.62 -14.04
CA GLN A 180 -14.53 16.17 -15.41
C GLN A 180 -13.41 16.97 -16.11
N LYS A 181 -13.22 18.25 -15.77
CA LYS A 181 -12.17 19.06 -16.39
C LYS A 181 -10.80 18.64 -15.88
N GLN A 182 -10.67 18.40 -14.58
CA GLN A 182 -9.44 17.90 -13.98
C GLN A 182 -9.10 16.50 -14.52
N ARG A 183 -10.08 15.59 -14.62
CA ARG A 183 -9.87 14.26 -15.18
C ARG A 183 -9.42 14.28 -16.63
N ARG A 184 -10.10 15.05 -17.50
CA ARG A 184 -9.72 15.17 -18.92
C ARG A 184 -8.35 15.81 -19.13
N ALA A 185 -7.88 16.61 -18.17
CA ALA A 185 -6.55 17.22 -18.21
C ALA A 185 -5.44 16.29 -17.70
N ASP A 186 -5.80 15.15 -17.11
CA ASP A 186 -4.89 14.14 -16.57
C ASP A 186 -5.08 12.81 -17.32
N PRO A 187 -4.26 12.53 -18.35
CA PRO A 187 -4.32 11.28 -19.11
C PRO A 187 -4.12 10.02 -18.27
N GLU A 188 -3.45 10.15 -17.12
CA GLU A 188 -3.17 9.04 -16.20
C GLU A 188 -4.17 9.00 -15.04
N ASN A 189 -5.31 9.68 -15.16
CA ASN A 189 -6.29 9.71 -14.09
C ASN A 189 -6.79 8.30 -13.76
N GLN A 190 -6.80 7.97 -12.47
CA GLN A 190 -7.15 6.64 -11.98
C GLN A 190 -8.66 6.51 -11.67
N VAL A 191 -9.50 7.27 -12.40
CA VAL A 191 -10.96 7.32 -12.22
C VAL A 191 -11.66 6.75 -13.45
N ASP A 192 -11.32 7.23 -14.64
CA ASP A 192 -11.88 6.78 -15.90
C ASP A 192 -11.52 5.30 -16.15
N GLY A 193 -12.47 4.48 -16.57
CA GLY A 193 -12.30 3.03 -16.75
C GLY A 193 -12.31 2.22 -15.44
N PHE A 194 -12.52 2.85 -14.28
CA PHE A 194 -12.55 2.21 -12.97
C PHE A 194 -13.82 2.55 -12.17
N LEU A 195 -13.88 2.10 -10.91
CA LEU A 195 -15.04 2.28 -10.03
C LEU A 195 -15.47 3.75 -9.84
N GLY A 196 -14.53 4.69 -9.98
CA GLY A 196 -14.81 6.11 -9.81
C GLY A 196 -15.59 6.75 -10.96
N GLU A 197 -15.55 6.17 -12.17
CA GLU A 197 -16.23 6.70 -13.36
C GLU A 197 -17.75 6.76 -13.19
N GLY A 198 -18.33 5.77 -12.52
CA GLY A 198 -19.77 5.66 -12.29
C GLY A 198 -20.30 6.43 -11.07
N LEU A 199 -19.45 7.18 -10.36
CA LEU A 199 -19.86 7.90 -9.15
C LEU A 199 -20.53 9.25 -9.49
N PRO A 200 -21.55 9.68 -8.71
CA PRO A 200 -22.08 11.03 -8.78
C PRO A 200 -21.01 12.11 -8.54
N GLU A 201 -21.17 13.29 -9.13
CA GLU A 201 -20.18 14.39 -9.03
C GLU A 201 -20.01 14.93 -7.59
N ASP A 202 -21.01 14.75 -6.73
CA ASP A 202 -20.98 15.12 -5.31
C ASP A 202 -20.41 14.03 -4.38
N ALA A 203 -20.08 12.85 -4.92
CA ALA A 203 -19.43 11.78 -4.18
C ALA A 203 -17.94 12.07 -3.92
N CYS A 204 -17.40 11.53 -2.83
CA CYS A 204 -15.96 11.52 -2.60
C CYS A 204 -15.39 10.14 -2.97
N CYS A 205 -14.42 10.10 -3.89
CA CYS A 205 -13.77 8.87 -4.31
C CYS A 205 -12.35 8.78 -3.75
N GLY A 206 -12.06 7.67 -3.07
CA GLY A 206 -10.71 7.19 -2.81
C GLY A 206 -10.58 5.80 -3.41
N ALA A 207 -10.00 5.71 -4.62
CA ALA A 207 -9.84 4.45 -5.32
C ALA A 207 -8.37 4.23 -5.68
N ARG A 208 -7.90 2.98 -5.61
CA ARG A 208 -6.66 2.57 -6.24
C ARG A 208 -6.92 1.36 -7.14
N PRO A 209 -6.64 1.45 -8.45
CA PRO A 209 -6.89 0.33 -9.34
C PRO A 209 -5.82 -0.76 -9.21
N ALA A 210 -6.24 -1.98 -9.54
CA ALA A 210 -5.36 -3.10 -9.79
C ALA A 210 -4.94 -3.05 -11.27
N GLY A 211 -4.05 -2.12 -11.60
CA GLY A 211 -3.34 -2.07 -12.88
C GLY A 211 -2.00 -2.77 -12.78
#